data_AF-A0A1F8GQ87-F1
#
_entry.id   AF-A0A1F8GQ87-F1
#
_cell.length_a   1.000
_cell.length_b   1.000
_cell.length_c   1.000
_cell.angle_alpha   90.00
_cell.angle_beta   90.00
_cell.angle_gamma   90.00
#
_symmetry.space_group_name_H-M   'P 1'
#
loop_
_entity.id
_entity.type
_entity.pdbx_description
1 polymer ?
#
loop_
_entity_poly.entity_id
_entity_poly.type
_entity_poly.pdbx_seq_one_letter_code
_entity_poly.pdbx_strand_id
1 'polypeptide(L)'
;MNTRDFYKEELKKLPISNFTSEKLDEIGDSSYSKFEITWAANELAKEGEIDKALQVAEAYFIYSENDEHSEGLHKDIEEGKDTRVISTVKGAVCWLLQSLIVELIRQNAESQYYTRTLNIVEELANDKSLYVRQQATVPLEILAANIKATQHSESKQEFKFSDKDKERAESLAFQMLDTNYKWDRVLEYLTSVFNRMRYLKEDKAMHVLESFFYKDGEIRPDYVTDSMTGLAIYYAEFRVKVNDGFDNSRFQTFFRKLLDSNNVDLKSNALWIIWKNYNKDEFSKVQPYLPLFLTGHYNDNIRVQWDFLVEKVIEDDIEEGVSLLKKSLDYTKRALSEHQNIRRTWLYLDKIIEKIATQSPDKFREIIPDLKVLKNNDIYIGDLTFLKNTSIKLEELE
;
A
#
# COMPACT_ATOMS: atom_id res chain seq x y z
N MET A 1 16.62 18.52 29.68
CA MET A 1 15.27 17.95 29.51
C MET A 1 14.74 18.50 28.20
N ASN A 2 14.38 17.65 27.23
CA ASN A 2 13.80 18.17 25.99
C ASN A 2 12.34 18.64 26.26
N THR A 3 11.76 19.43 25.36
CA THR A 3 10.41 19.99 25.53
C THR A 3 9.34 18.91 25.77
N ARG A 4 9.48 17.75 25.13
CA ARG A 4 8.53 16.64 25.27
C ARG A 4 8.62 15.96 26.63
N ASP A 5 9.84 15.76 27.15
CA ASP A 5 10.08 15.21 28.48
C ASP A 5 9.47 16.14 29.54
N PHE A 6 9.60 17.47 29.36
CA PHE A 6 8.96 18.45 30.24
C PHE A 6 7.45 18.25 30.29
N TYR A 7 6.78 18.26 29.13
CA TYR A 7 5.32 18.10 29.08
C TYR A 7 4.86 16.74 29.60
N LYS A 8 5.62 15.68 29.34
CA LYS A 8 5.31 14.34 29.86
C LYS A 8 5.32 14.32 31.39
N GLU A 9 6.30 14.95 32.02
CA GLU A 9 6.37 15.04 33.48
C GLU A 9 5.25 15.93 34.05
N GLU A 10 4.88 17.03 33.38
CA GLU A 10 3.72 17.85 33.78
C GLU A 10 2.40 17.07 33.69
N LEU A 11 2.17 16.34 32.60
CA LEU A 11 1.00 15.48 32.44
C LEU A 11 0.94 14.36 33.49
N LYS A 12 2.08 13.80 33.90
CA LYS A 12 2.13 12.79 34.97
C LYS A 12 1.64 13.33 36.31
N LYS A 13 1.92 14.61 36.61
CA LYS A 13 1.53 15.28 37.87
C LYS A 13 0.05 15.67 37.91
N LEU A 14 -0.59 15.85 36.75
CA LEU A 14 -2.01 16.22 36.71
C LEU A 14 -2.91 15.05 37.15
N PRO A 15 -3.89 15.28 38.04
CA PRO A 15 -4.93 14.31 38.32
C PRO A 15 -5.88 14.21 37.13
N ILE A 16 -6.45 13.02 36.89
CA ILE A 16 -7.30 12.73 35.72
C ILE A 16 -8.48 13.71 35.61
N SER A 17 -9.08 14.12 36.74
CA SER A 17 -10.18 15.07 36.79
C SER A 17 -9.86 16.46 36.22
N ASN A 18 -8.57 16.77 36.07
CA ASN A 18 -8.09 18.09 35.66
C ASN A 18 -7.61 18.12 34.21
N PHE A 19 -7.84 17.08 33.40
CA PHE A 19 -7.52 17.09 31.98
C PHE A 19 -8.62 17.79 31.17
N THR A 20 -8.79 19.09 31.39
CA THR A 20 -9.62 19.96 30.56
C THR A 20 -8.74 20.75 29.58
N SER A 21 -9.32 21.28 28.50
CA SER A 21 -8.58 22.15 27.57
C SER A 21 -7.97 23.35 28.29
N GLU A 22 -8.73 24.01 29.16
CA GLU A 22 -8.27 25.14 29.99
C GLU A 22 -7.03 24.79 30.80
N LYS A 23 -7.03 23.61 31.45
CA LYS A 23 -5.92 23.21 32.31
C LYS A 23 -4.70 22.76 31.53
N LEU A 24 -4.90 22.16 30.36
CA LEU A 24 -3.81 21.85 29.44
C LEU A 24 -3.23 23.13 28.82
N ASP A 25 -4.05 24.15 28.58
CA ASP A 25 -3.61 25.46 28.09
C ASP A 25 -2.79 26.22 29.15
N GLU A 26 -3.04 25.99 30.45
CA GLU A 26 -2.14 26.47 31.52
C GLU A 26 -0.74 25.81 31.46
N ILE A 27 -0.62 24.59 30.94
CA ILE A 27 0.68 23.93 30.70
C ILE A 27 1.33 24.50 29.43
N GLY A 28 0.52 24.78 28.40
CA GLY A 28 0.94 25.49 27.21
C GLY A 28 -0.21 25.70 26.22
N ASP A 29 -0.42 26.96 25.85
CA ASP A 29 -1.57 27.43 25.08
C ASP A 29 -1.30 27.57 23.56
N SER A 30 -0.04 27.69 23.16
CA SER A 30 0.36 27.82 21.75
C SER A 30 0.11 26.55 20.94
N SER A 31 -0.11 26.68 19.62
CA SER A 31 -0.24 25.52 18.72
C SER A 31 0.95 24.55 18.82
N TYR A 32 2.17 25.09 18.96
CA TYR A 32 3.39 24.29 19.15
C TYR A 32 3.38 23.54 20.48
N SER A 33 2.99 24.20 21.58
CA SER A 33 2.87 23.56 22.89
C SER A 33 1.82 22.46 22.88
N LYS A 34 0.62 22.71 22.32
CA LYS A 34 -0.45 21.71 22.17
C LYS A 34 0.01 20.50 21.37
N PHE A 35 0.78 20.73 20.30
CA PHE A 35 1.38 19.67 19.49
C PHE A 35 2.37 18.82 20.31
N GLU A 36 3.29 19.45 21.05
CA GLU A 36 4.26 18.72 21.88
C GLU A 36 3.61 18.02 23.09
N ILE A 37 2.56 18.61 23.69
CA ILE A 37 1.76 17.97 24.75
C ILE A 37 1.07 16.71 24.19
N THR A 38 0.55 16.75 22.96
CA THR A 38 -0.04 15.59 22.29
C THR A 38 0.99 14.48 22.08
N TRP A 39 2.21 14.82 21.67
CA TRP A 39 3.30 13.84 21.56
C TRP A 39 3.77 13.31 22.91
N ALA A 40 3.77 14.13 23.96
CA ALA A 40 4.04 13.67 25.32
C ALA A 40 2.98 12.66 25.79
N ALA A 41 1.71 12.92 25.50
CA ALA A 41 0.61 11.99 25.77
C ALA A 41 0.74 10.69 24.96
N ASN A 42 1.29 10.74 23.75
CA ASN A 42 1.57 9.55 22.95
C ASN A 42 2.61 8.64 23.62
N GLU A 43 3.63 9.22 24.25
CA GLU A 43 4.59 8.46 25.04
C GLU A 43 3.97 7.91 26.34
N LEU A 44 3.04 8.64 26.97
CA LEU A 44 2.27 8.12 28.12
C LEU A 44 1.40 6.92 27.73
N ALA A 45 0.74 6.96 26.56
CA ALA A 45 -0.05 5.83 26.07
C ALA A 45 0.81 4.56 25.99
N LYS A 46 1.99 4.65 25.38
CA LYS A 46 2.97 3.55 25.27
C LYS A 46 3.48 3.04 26.62
N GLU A 47 3.49 3.89 27.64
CA GLU A 47 3.81 3.51 29.03
C GLU A 47 2.64 2.83 29.77
N GLY A 48 1.45 2.77 29.15
CA GLY A 48 0.25 2.19 29.74
C GLY A 48 -0.62 3.18 30.51
N GLU A 49 -0.30 4.48 30.49
CA GLU A 49 -1.10 5.55 31.11
C GLU A 49 -2.30 5.93 30.22
N ILE A 50 -3.15 4.95 29.91
CA ILE A 50 -4.24 5.02 28.93
C ILE A 50 -5.23 6.14 29.25
N ASP A 51 -5.66 6.25 30.51
CA ASP A 51 -6.66 7.25 30.91
C ASP A 51 -6.17 8.67 30.63
N LYS A 52 -4.93 9.01 31.03
CA LYS A 52 -4.37 10.35 30.82
C LYS A 52 -4.21 10.66 29.35
N ALA A 53 -3.67 9.70 28.58
CA ALA A 53 -3.49 9.86 27.15
C ALA A 53 -4.83 10.07 26.42
N LEU A 54 -5.87 9.32 26.79
CA LEU A 54 -7.21 9.48 26.22
C LEU A 54 -7.82 10.84 26.58
N GLN A 55 -7.65 11.31 27.82
CA GLN A 55 -8.15 12.64 28.20
C GLN A 55 -7.46 13.77 27.41
N VAL A 56 -6.16 13.66 27.12
CA VAL A 56 -5.48 14.63 26.24
C VAL A 56 -6.08 14.60 24.83
N ALA A 57 -6.34 13.39 24.29
CA ALA A 57 -6.97 13.27 22.97
C ALA A 57 -8.37 13.90 22.93
N GLU A 58 -9.19 13.68 23.96
CA GLU A 58 -10.53 14.29 24.08
C GLU A 58 -10.45 15.81 24.20
N ALA A 59 -9.57 16.32 25.07
CA ALA A 59 -9.42 17.75 25.30
C ALA A 59 -8.89 18.49 24.06
N TYR A 60 -7.97 17.92 23.29
CA TYR A 60 -7.41 18.62 22.13
C TYR A 60 -8.15 18.35 20.82
N PHE A 61 -8.89 17.25 20.69
CA PHE A 61 -9.78 17.08 19.55
C PHE A 61 -10.91 18.14 19.55
N ILE A 62 -11.55 18.36 20.71
CA ILE A 62 -12.73 19.26 20.83
C ILE A 62 -12.33 20.74 20.66
N TYR A 63 -11.15 21.14 21.14
CA TYR A 63 -10.80 22.56 21.31
C TYR A 63 -9.69 23.08 20.38
N SER A 64 -9.10 22.24 19.53
CA SER A 64 -8.22 22.76 18.47
C SER A 64 -9.08 23.38 17.35
N GLU A 65 -9.28 24.70 17.41
CA GLU A 65 -9.84 25.44 16.28
C GLU A 65 -8.93 25.34 15.05
N ASN A 66 -9.46 25.74 13.89
CA ASN A 66 -8.79 25.63 12.59
C ASN A 66 -7.50 26.45 12.56
N ASP A 67 -6.37 25.78 12.75
CA ASP A 67 -5.06 26.37 12.51
C ASP A 67 -4.93 26.73 11.02
N GLU A 68 -4.44 27.93 10.70
CA GLU A 68 -4.15 28.38 9.32
C GLU A 68 -3.24 27.37 8.58
N HIS A 69 -2.37 26.66 9.31
CA HIS A 69 -1.54 25.58 8.75
C HIS A 69 -2.38 24.42 8.19
N SER A 70 -3.55 24.15 8.76
CA SER A 70 -4.49 23.13 8.26
C SER A 70 -5.10 23.53 6.92
N GLU A 71 -5.30 24.83 6.65
CA GLU A 71 -5.85 25.30 5.37
C GLU A 71 -4.85 25.12 4.22
N GLY A 72 -3.56 25.37 4.47
CA GLY A 72 -2.50 25.09 3.50
C GLY A 72 -2.42 23.61 3.12
N LEU A 73 -2.44 22.72 4.12
CA LEU A 73 -2.39 21.28 3.91
C LEU A 73 -3.67 20.73 3.26
N HIS A 74 -4.84 21.31 3.59
CA HIS A 74 -6.09 21.00 2.92
C HIS A 74 -5.96 21.25 1.42
N LYS A 75 -5.50 22.45 1.05
CA LYS A 75 -5.32 22.83 -0.35
C LYS A 75 -4.27 21.97 -1.05
N ASP A 76 -3.18 21.61 -0.38
CA ASP A 76 -2.18 20.70 -0.94
C ASP A 76 -2.81 19.34 -1.30
N ILE A 77 -3.71 18.82 -0.48
CA ILE A 77 -4.46 17.58 -0.78
C ILE A 77 -5.45 17.78 -1.93
N GLU A 78 -6.17 18.89 -1.99
CA GLU A 78 -7.06 19.22 -3.13
C GLU A 78 -6.27 19.26 -4.45
N GLU A 79 -5.04 19.75 -4.42
CA GLU A 79 -4.12 19.81 -5.55
C GLU A 79 -3.39 18.48 -5.81
N GLY A 80 -3.68 17.43 -5.05
CA GLY A 80 -3.09 16.11 -5.22
C GLY A 80 -1.62 16.01 -4.78
N LYS A 81 -1.15 16.89 -3.90
CA LYS A 81 0.20 16.82 -3.32
C LYS A 81 0.23 15.91 -2.10
N ASP A 82 1.39 15.29 -1.89
CA ASP A 82 1.62 14.40 -0.75
C ASP A 82 2.04 15.19 0.50
N THR A 83 1.19 15.16 1.53
CA THR A 83 1.44 15.81 2.83
C THR A 83 1.90 14.76 3.87
N ARG A 84 3.15 14.30 3.77
CA ARG A 84 3.72 13.31 4.71
C ARG A 84 4.04 13.83 6.11
N VAL A 85 3.91 15.14 6.33
CA VAL A 85 4.34 15.80 7.57
C VAL A 85 3.16 15.89 8.52
N ILE A 86 3.38 15.50 9.78
CA ILE A 86 2.44 15.72 10.88
C ILE A 86 2.73 17.09 11.47
N SER A 87 1.93 18.09 11.12
CA SER A 87 2.19 19.49 11.51
C SER A 87 1.02 20.19 12.22
N THR A 88 -0.07 19.48 12.47
CA THR A 88 -1.24 20.03 13.19
C THR A 88 -1.52 19.23 14.45
N VAL A 89 -2.17 19.86 15.43
CA VAL A 89 -2.61 19.20 16.68
C VAL A 89 -3.55 18.04 16.37
N LYS A 90 -4.57 18.23 15.51
CA LYS A 90 -5.49 17.16 15.10
C LYS A 90 -4.77 16.00 14.39
N GLY A 91 -3.76 16.31 13.57
CA GLY A 91 -2.89 15.30 12.99
C GLY A 91 -2.17 14.49 14.07
N ALA A 92 -1.53 15.16 15.04
CA ALA A 92 -0.87 14.50 16.16
C ALA A 92 -1.85 13.67 17.02
N VAL A 93 -3.09 14.12 17.19
CA VAL A 93 -4.15 13.37 17.89
C VAL A 93 -4.45 12.06 17.17
N CYS A 94 -4.47 12.00 15.83
CA CYS A 94 -4.66 10.75 15.10
C CYS A 94 -3.58 9.70 15.45
N TRP A 95 -2.33 10.13 15.58
CA TRP A 95 -1.20 9.26 15.97
C TRP A 95 -1.23 8.87 17.44
N LEU A 96 -1.67 9.78 18.33
CA LEU A 96 -1.95 9.46 19.72
C LEU A 96 -3.04 8.37 19.83
N LEU A 97 -4.15 8.52 19.10
CA LEU A 97 -5.22 7.53 19.06
C LEU A 97 -4.72 6.18 18.53
N GLN A 98 -3.85 6.17 17.53
CA GLN A 98 -3.21 4.95 17.04
C GLN A 98 -2.48 4.20 18.16
N SER A 99 -1.60 4.89 18.89
CA SER A 99 -0.87 4.29 20.02
C SER A 99 -1.80 3.84 21.14
N LEU A 100 -2.84 4.63 21.43
CA LEU A 100 -3.89 4.25 22.38
C LEU A 100 -4.55 2.93 21.96
N ILE A 101 -5.00 2.79 20.71
CA ILE A 101 -5.65 1.56 20.22
C ILE A 101 -4.72 0.36 20.34
N VAL A 102 -3.45 0.50 19.95
CA VAL A 102 -2.44 -0.57 20.09
C VAL A 102 -2.33 -1.02 21.55
N GLU A 103 -2.32 -0.07 22.48
CA GLU A 103 -2.20 -0.36 23.90
C GLU A 103 -3.47 -0.94 24.51
N LEU A 104 -4.65 -0.49 24.07
CA LEU A 104 -5.93 -1.09 24.43
C LEU A 104 -5.99 -2.57 24.00
N ILE A 105 -5.48 -2.88 22.81
CA ILE A 105 -5.39 -4.25 22.29
C ILE A 105 -4.41 -5.06 23.14
N ARG A 106 -3.20 -4.53 23.37
CA ARG A 106 -2.16 -5.21 24.15
C ARG A 106 -2.63 -5.57 25.56
N GLN A 107 -3.39 -4.68 26.19
CA GLN A 107 -3.86 -4.84 27.57
C GLN A 107 -5.24 -5.50 27.70
N ASN A 108 -5.89 -5.82 26.57
CA ASN A 108 -7.30 -6.24 26.52
C ASN A 108 -8.20 -5.35 27.41
N ALA A 109 -8.05 -4.04 27.20
CA ALA A 109 -8.75 -3.01 27.95
C ALA A 109 -10.27 -3.10 27.76
N GLU A 110 -11.02 -2.54 28.70
CA GLU A 110 -12.49 -2.55 28.68
C GLU A 110 -13.06 -1.89 27.42
N SER A 111 -14.20 -2.40 26.95
CA SER A 111 -14.86 -1.96 25.70
C SER A 111 -15.11 -0.45 25.64
N GLN A 112 -15.40 0.18 26.78
CA GLN A 112 -15.65 1.62 26.89
C GLN A 112 -14.51 2.49 26.33
N TYR A 113 -13.26 2.03 26.40
CA TYR A 113 -12.12 2.78 25.88
C TYR A 113 -12.12 2.78 24.34
N TYR A 114 -12.47 1.65 23.73
CA TYR A 114 -12.65 1.56 22.28
C TYR A 114 -13.79 2.46 21.81
N THR A 115 -14.93 2.44 22.52
CA THR A 115 -16.07 3.31 22.19
C THR A 115 -15.68 4.79 22.23
N ARG A 116 -14.99 5.24 23.29
CA ARG A 116 -14.52 6.63 23.42
C ARG A 116 -13.54 7.01 22.30
N THR A 117 -12.58 6.14 22.04
CA THR A 117 -11.58 6.34 20.98
C THR A 117 -12.25 6.45 19.61
N LEU A 118 -13.19 5.54 19.32
CA LEU A 118 -13.92 5.52 18.05
C LEU A 118 -14.77 6.79 17.86
N ASN A 119 -15.39 7.33 18.91
CA ASN A 119 -16.11 8.60 18.81
C ASN A 119 -15.18 9.74 18.33
N ILE A 120 -13.93 9.80 18.82
CA ILE A 120 -12.97 10.81 18.38
C ILE A 120 -12.55 10.57 16.92
N VAL A 121 -12.31 9.31 16.54
CA VAL A 121 -11.95 8.94 15.16
C VAL A 121 -13.08 9.28 14.18
N GLU A 122 -14.34 9.01 14.54
CA GLU A 122 -15.52 9.34 13.74
C GLU A 122 -15.60 10.84 13.45
N GLU A 123 -15.35 11.68 14.45
CA GLU A 123 -15.37 13.13 14.27
C GLU A 123 -14.19 13.63 13.41
N LEU A 124 -12.98 13.11 13.65
CA LEU A 124 -11.80 13.42 12.83
C LEU A 124 -11.99 13.01 11.36
N ALA A 125 -12.61 11.85 11.12
CA ALA A 125 -12.92 11.35 9.79
C ALA A 125 -13.94 12.22 9.03
N ASN A 126 -14.76 12.98 9.75
CA ASN A 126 -15.76 13.90 9.20
C ASN A 126 -15.33 15.37 9.24
N ASP A 127 -14.09 15.68 9.65
CA ASP A 127 -13.57 17.04 9.75
C ASP A 127 -13.63 17.76 8.39
N LYS A 128 -13.79 19.08 8.37
CA LYS A 128 -13.78 19.83 7.09
C LYS A 128 -12.42 19.79 6.37
N SER A 129 -11.32 19.57 7.11
CA SER A 129 -9.97 19.51 6.57
C SER A 129 -9.69 18.15 5.95
N LEU A 130 -9.42 18.08 4.63
CA LEU A 130 -9.02 16.85 3.96
C LEU A 130 -7.74 16.26 4.56
N TYR A 131 -6.83 17.11 5.06
CA TYR A 131 -5.65 16.67 5.79
C TYR A 131 -6.02 15.93 7.06
N VAL A 132 -6.97 16.44 7.85
CA VAL A 132 -7.41 15.76 9.07
C VAL A 132 -8.11 14.44 8.72
N ARG A 133 -8.95 14.41 7.69
CA ARG A 133 -9.57 13.15 7.21
C ARG A 133 -8.52 12.13 6.76
N GLN A 134 -7.48 12.57 6.04
CA GLN A 134 -6.37 11.73 5.64
C GLN A 134 -5.64 11.16 6.88
N GLN A 135 -5.36 11.98 7.90
CA GLN A 135 -4.72 11.50 9.13
C GLN A 135 -5.64 10.56 9.95
N ALA A 136 -6.96 10.74 9.89
CA ALA A 136 -7.93 9.88 10.59
C ALA A 136 -7.89 8.42 10.12
N THR A 137 -7.30 8.13 8.94
CA THR A 137 -7.09 6.75 8.49
C THR A 137 -6.07 6.01 9.35
N VAL A 138 -5.13 6.71 10.01
CA VAL A 138 -4.05 6.12 10.82
C VAL A 138 -4.61 5.31 12.00
N PRO A 139 -5.44 5.89 12.90
CA PRO A 139 -6.08 5.10 13.95
C PRO A 139 -7.11 4.11 13.39
N LEU A 140 -7.82 4.47 12.31
CA LEU A 140 -8.82 3.59 11.69
C LEU A 140 -8.19 2.31 11.10
N GLU A 141 -6.97 2.38 10.57
CA GLU A 141 -6.24 1.20 10.08
C GLU A 141 -6.03 0.17 11.20
N ILE A 142 -5.65 0.63 12.39
CA ILE A 142 -5.42 -0.27 13.53
C ILE A 142 -6.73 -0.88 14.01
N LEU A 143 -7.82 -0.09 14.07
CA LEU A 143 -9.14 -0.64 14.37
C LEU A 143 -9.56 -1.70 13.34
N ALA A 144 -9.40 -1.40 12.05
CA ALA A 144 -9.74 -2.29 10.95
C ALA A 144 -8.96 -3.61 10.99
N ALA A 145 -7.67 -3.57 11.34
CA ALA A 145 -6.83 -4.76 11.53
C ALA A 145 -7.33 -5.71 12.62
N ASN A 146 -8.09 -5.20 13.58
CA ASN A 146 -8.50 -5.94 14.77
C ASN A 146 -10.00 -6.29 14.79
N ILE A 147 -10.78 -5.93 13.76
CA ILE A 147 -12.21 -6.27 13.68
C ILE A 147 -12.46 -7.78 13.77
N LYS A 148 -11.64 -8.59 13.09
CA LYS A 148 -11.78 -10.07 13.08
C LYS A 148 -10.67 -10.79 13.86
N ALA A 149 -9.82 -10.05 14.59
CA ALA A 149 -8.70 -10.63 15.31
C ALA A 149 -9.18 -11.34 16.60
N THR A 150 -8.41 -12.34 17.05
CA THR A 150 -8.56 -13.00 18.35
C THR A 150 -7.24 -12.93 19.12
N GLN A 151 -7.27 -12.89 20.46
CA GLN A 151 -6.13 -12.41 21.24
C GLN A 151 -4.90 -13.32 21.17
N HIS A 152 -5.07 -14.63 20.97
CA HIS A 152 -4.01 -15.58 20.58
C HIS A 152 -4.67 -16.85 20.03
N SER A 153 -4.03 -17.52 19.06
CA SER A 153 -4.53 -18.78 18.47
C SER A 153 -4.73 -19.89 19.51
N GLU A 154 -4.01 -19.84 20.63
CA GLU A 154 -4.05 -20.85 21.69
C GLU A 154 -5.04 -20.53 22.82
N SER A 155 -5.19 -19.26 23.22
CA SER A 155 -6.08 -18.88 24.34
C SER A 155 -7.53 -18.72 23.92
N LYS A 156 -7.80 -18.49 22.62
CA LYS A 156 -9.14 -18.14 22.06
C LYS A 156 -9.84 -16.98 22.78
N GLN A 157 -9.13 -16.20 23.59
CA GLN A 157 -9.73 -15.07 24.29
C GLN A 157 -10.09 -14.00 23.25
N GLU A 158 -11.37 -13.60 23.24
CA GLU A 158 -11.83 -12.53 22.36
C GLU A 158 -11.34 -11.19 22.91
N PHE A 159 -10.99 -10.28 22.00
CA PHE A 159 -10.78 -8.89 22.37
C PHE A 159 -12.08 -8.30 22.92
N LYS A 160 -11.99 -7.46 23.95
CA LYS A 160 -13.13 -6.69 24.48
C LYS A 160 -13.61 -5.59 23.52
N PHE A 161 -13.11 -5.54 22.30
CA PHE A 161 -13.63 -4.68 21.24
C PHE A 161 -15.00 -5.19 20.79
N SER A 162 -16.05 -4.47 21.18
CA SER A 162 -17.45 -4.92 21.02
C SER A 162 -17.82 -5.08 19.55
N ASP A 163 -18.73 -6.01 19.23
CA ASP A 163 -19.20 -6.21 17.85
C ASP A 163 -19.89 -4.95 17.29
N LYS A 164 -20.58 -4.20 18.14
CA LYS A 164 -21.15 -2.90 17.78
C LYS A 164 -20.07 -1.90 17.33
N ASP A 165 -18.96 -1.79 18.07
CA ASP A 165 -17.90 -0.85 17.71
C ASP A 165 -17.07 -1.34 16.51
N LYS A 166 -16.94 -2.66 16.32
CA LYS A 166 -16.37 -3.25 15.10
C LYS A 166 -17.20 -2.89 13.86
N GLU A 167 -18.53 -3.05 13.94
CA GLU A 167 -19.46 -2.67 12.87
C GLU A 167 -19.42 -1.17 12.59
N ARG A 168 -19.32 -0.34 13.63
CA ARG A 168 -19.15 1.12 13.50
C ARG A 168 -17.83 1.47 12.80
N ALA A 169 -16.72 0.86 13.19
CA ALA A 169 -15.41 1.11 12.55
C ALA A 169 -15.40 0.70 11.07
N GLU A 170 -15.99 -0.46 10.74
CA GLU A 170 -16.18 -0.87 9.34
C GLU A 170 -17.06 0.14 8.59
N SER A 171 -18.20 0.54 9.16
CA SER A 171 -19.11 1.51 8.55
C SER A 171 -18.43 2.86 8.32
N LEU A 172 -17.60 3.31 9.26
CA LEU A 172 -16.84 4.54 9.13
C LEU A 172 -15.84 4.48 7.96
N ALA A 173 -15.16 3.34 7.76
CA ALA A 173 -14.25 3.16 6.63
C ALA A 173 -14.98 3.30 5.28
N PHE A 174 -16.17 2.71 5.15
CA PHE A 174 -17.02 2.86 3.96
C PHE A 174 -17.55 4.29 3.81
N GLN A 175 -18.00 4.93 4.88
CA GLN A 175 -18.41 6.34 4.85
C GLN A 175 -17.27 7.24 4.37
N MET A 176 -16.04 7.04 4.88
CA MET A 176 -14.87 7.80 4.44
C MET A 176 -14.56 7.54 2.97
N LEU A 177 -14.69 6.30 2.49
CA LEU A 177 -14.52 5.96 1.08
C LEU A 177 -15.51 6.74 0.20
N ASP A 178 -16.79 6.71 0.56
CA ASP A 178 -17.88 7.32 -0.21
C ASP A 178 -17.84 8.85 -0.18
N THR A 179 -17.46 9.44 0.96
CA THR A 179 -17.41 10.90 1.11
C THR A 179 -16.14 11.53 0.54
N ASN A 180 -15.05 10.75 0.42
CA ASN A 180 -13.77 11.23 -0.10
C ASN A 180 -13.42 10.69 -1.48
N TYR A 181 -14.36 10.08 -2.21
CA TYR A 181 -14.13 9.49 -3.54
C TYR A 181 -13.47 10.44 -4.56
N LYS A 182 -13.66 11.75 -4.41
CA LYS A 182 -13.07 12.77 -5.30
C LYS A 182 -11.61 13.10 -4.99
N TRP A 183 -11.17 12.78 -3.78
CA TRP A 183 -9.91 13.22 -3.19
C TRP A 183 -8.91 12.08 -3.14
N ASP A 184 -8.18 11.96 -4.24
CA ASP A 184 -7.12 10.99 -4.48
C ASP A 184 -6.23 10.77 -3.24
N ARG A 185 -5.61 11.81 -2.67
CA ARG A 185 -4.70 11.61 -1.52
C ARG A 185 -5.35 11.04 -0.26
N VAL A 186 -6.64 11.30 -0.03
CA VAL A 186 -7.35 10.68 1.10
C VAL A 186 -7.62 9.20 0.82
N LEU A 187 -8.01 8.85 -0.41
CA LEU A 187 -8.22 7.47 -0.85
C LEU A 187 -6.92 6.64 -0.75
N GLU A 188 -5.75 7.26 -0.95
CA GLU A 188 -4.45 6.57 -0.91
C GLU A 188 -4.18 6.08 0.49
N TYR A 189 -4.43 6.94 1.47
CA TYR A 189 -4.35 6.61 2.88
C TYR A 189 -5.45 5.62 3.31
N LEU A 190 -6.67 5.72 2.78
CA LEU A 190 -7.73 4.73 3.04
C LEU A 190 -7.39 3.34 2.50
N THR A 191 -6.50 3.24 1.51
CA THR A 191 -6.04 1.95 1.02
C THR A 191 -5.35 1.13 2.12
N SER A 192 -4.64 1.76 3.06
CA SER A 192 -4.05 1.04 4.19
C SER A 192 -5.11 0.42 5.10
N VAL A 193 -6.21 1.14 5.34
CA VAL A 193 -7.38 0.66 6.10
C VAL A 193 -8.00 -0.57 5.42
N PHE A 194 -8.34 -0.46 4.13
CA PHE A 194 -8.96 -1.57 3.41
C PHE A 194 -8.02 -2.77 3.18
N ASN A 195 -6.71 -2.55 3.15
CA ASN A 195 -5.71 -3.62 3.16
C ASN A 195 -5.76 -4.48 4.43
N ARG A 196 -6.29 -3.94 5.54
CA ARG A 196 -6.55 -4.68 6.78
C ARG A 196 -7.89 -5.39 6.80
N MET A 197 -8.82 -4.99 5.93
CA MET A 197 -10.17 -5.56 5.83
C MET A 197 -10.27 -6.65 4.77
N ARG A 198 -9.32 -7.60 4.77
CA ARG A 198 -9.28 -8.67 3.77
C ARG A 198 -10.44 -9.66 3.84
N TYR A 199 -11.26 -9.59 4.89
CA TYR A 199 -12.43 -10.45 5.09
C TYR A 199 -13.68 -10.01 4.32
N LEU A 200 -13.68 -8.83 3.67
CA LEU A 200 -14.86 -8.31 2.98
C LEU A 200 -15.46 -9.32 2.00
N LYS A 201 -16.80 -9.36 1.99
CA LYS A 201 -17.57 -10.10 1.00
C LYS A 201 -17.61 -9.35 -0.32
N GLU A 202 -18.05 -10.06 -1.34
CA GLU A 202 -17.93 -9.69 -2.74
C GLU A 202 -18.39 -8.25 -2.96
N ASP A 203 -19.62 -7.89 -2.59
CA ASP A 203 -20.20 -6.56 -2.91
C ASP A 203 -19.44 -5.41 -2.29
N LYS A 204 -19.06 -5.57 -1.03
CA LYS A 204 -18.22 -4.60 -0.32
C LYS A 204 -16.82 -4.52 -0.91
N ALA A 205 -16.19 -5.66 -1.23
CA ALA A 205 -14.87 -5.68 -1.83
C ALA A 205 -14.84 -5.05 -3.24
N MET A 206 -15.88 -5.28 -4.06
CA MET A 206 -15.98 -4.68 -5.39
C MET A 206 -16.19 -3.16 -5.28
N HIS A 207 -17.08 -2.71 -4.40
CA HIS A 207 -17.28 -1.28 -4.13
C HIS A 207 -15.97 -0.57 -3.75
N VAL A 208 -15.12 -1.23 -2.96
CA VAL A 208 -13.79 -0.72 -2.59
C VAL A 208 -12.89 -0.59 -3.82
N LEU A 209 -12.78 -1.64 -4.63
CA LEU A 209 -11.93 -1.59 -5.83
C LEU A 209 -12.45 -0.57 -6.85
N GLU A 210 -13.75 -0.51 -7.09
CA GLU A 210 -14.35 0.48 -8.00
C GLU A 210 -14.08 1.91 -7.52
N SER A 211 -14.22 2.17 -6.22
CA SER A 211 -13.93 3.49 -5.63
C SER A 211 -12.46 3.91 -5.80
N PHE A 212 -11.52 2.97 -5.66
CA PHE A 212 -10.09 3.26 -5.81
C PHE A 212 -9.65 3.42 -7.26
N PHE A 213 -10.16 2.59 -8.17
CA PHE A 213 -9.67 2.56 -9.55
C PHE A 213 -10.47 3.41 -10.51
N TYR A 214 -11.73 3.75 -10.20
CA TYR A 214 -12.60 4.51 -11.09
C TYR A 214 -12.95 5.89 -10.52
N LYS A 215 -13.08 6.86 -11.43
CA LYS A 215 -13.64 8.19 -11.19
C LYS A 215 -14.49 8.55 -12.41
N ASP A 216 -15.75 8.89 -12.19
CA ASP A 216 -16.69 9.26 -13.26
C ASP A 216 -16.79 8.22 -14.40
N GLY A 217 -16.62 6.93 -14.06
CA GLY A 217 -16.69 5.80 -15.00
C GLY A 217 -15.38 5.47 -15.74
N GLU A 218 -14.32 6.25 -15.54
CA GLU A 218 -13.01 6.06 -16.16
C GLU A 218 -11.96 5.57 -15.15
N ILE A 219 -10.97 4.81 -15.63
CA ILE A 219 -9.84 4.38 -14.79
C ILE A 219 -9.00 5.62 -14.46
N ARG A 220 -8.66 5.80 -13.18
CA ARG A 220 -7.84 6.93 -12.73
C ARG A 220 -6.43 6.85 -13.34
N PRO A 221 -5.99 7.84 -14.12
CA PRO A 221 -4.71 7.77 -14.84
C PRO A 221 -3.49 7.94 -13.92
N ASP A 222 -3.53 8.88 -12.98
CA ASP A 222 -2.33 9.39 -12.29
C ASP A 222 -2.21 8.94 -10.82
N TYR A 223 -3.01 7.96 -10.40
CA TYR A 223 -3.35 7.77 -8.99
C TYR A 223 -3.29 6.31 -8.50
N VAL A 224 -2.77 5.40 -9.31
CA VAL A 224 -2.72 3.97 -8.95
C VAL A 224 -1.47 3.66 -8.12
N THR A 225 -1.65 3.33 -6.84
CA THR A 225 -0.55 2.94 -5.95
C THR A 225 -0.30 1.42 -5.93
N ASP A 226 0.88 1.01 -5.47
CA ASP A 226 1.20 -0.40 -5.20
C ASP A 226 0.19 -1.03 -4.24
N SER A 227 -0.21 -0.31 -3.20
CA SER A 227 -1.16 -0.78 -2.19
C SER A 227 -2.53 -1.11 -2.79
N MET A 228 -3.04 -0.27 -3.69
CA MET A 228 -4.32 -0.51 -4.38
C MET A 228 -4.21 -1.69 -5.33
N THR A 229 -3.11 -1.73 -6.07
CA THR A 229 -2.84 -2.79 -7.04
C THR A 229 -2.73 -4.15 -6.36
N GLY A 230 -2.06 -4.19 -5.20
CA GLY A 230 -1.97 -5.39 -4.38
C GLY A 230 -3.33 -5.86 -3.87
N LEU A 231 -4.24 -4.93 -3.54
CA LEU A 231 -5.60 -5.26 -3.13
C LEU A 231 -6.42 -5.87 -4.28
N ALA A 232 -6.29 -5.33 -5.50
CA ALA A 232 -6.93 -5.89 -6.69
C ALA A 232 -6.44 -7.32 -6.98
N ILE A 233 -5.12 -7.54 -6.94
CA ILE A 233 -4.51 -8.87 -7.11
C ILE A 233 -4.99 -9.83 -6.01
N TYR A 234 -5.06 -9.36 -4.76
CA TYR A 234 -5.53 -10.16 -3.64
C TYR A 234 -6.95 -10.70 -3.84
N TYR A 235 -7.90 -9.83 -4.20
CA TYR A 235 -9.28 -10.26 -4.46
C TYR A 235 -9.43 -11.09 -5.72
N ALA A 236 -8.62 -10.83 -6.75
CA ALA A 236 -8.63 -11.62 -7.99
C ALA A 236 -8.15 -13.07 -7.77
N GLU A 237 -7.09 -13.31 -6.98
CA GLU A 237 -6.44 -14.64 -6.95
C GLU A 237 -6.25 -15.29 -5.58
N PHE A 238 -6.22 -14.49 -4.52
CA PHE A 238 -5.73 -14.96 -3.21
C PHE A 238 -6.82 -15.01 -2.13
N ARG A 239 -7.92 -14.27 -2.29
CA ARG A 239 -9.03 -14.23 -1.32
C ARG A 239 -9.76 -15.56 -1.16
N VAL A 240 -9.85 -16.36 -2.23
CA VAL A 240 -10.51 -17.69 -2.24
C VAL A 240 -9.90 -18.68 -1.22
N LYS A 241 -8.65 -18.47 -0.81
CA LYS A 241 -7.96 -19.33 0.17
C LYS A 241 -8.60 -19.32 1.56
N VAL A 242 -9.44 -18.33 1.88
CA VAL A 242 -10.06 -18.18 3.21
C VAL A 242 -11.23 -19.17 3.41
N ASN A 243 -11.57 -20.00 2.42
CA ASN A 243 -12.55 -21.09 2.49
C ASN A 243 -13.91 -20.70 3.11
N ASP A 244 -14.40 -19.51 2.78
CA ASP A 244 -15.66 -18.94 3.27
C ASP A 244 -16.68 -18.69 2.15
N GLY A 245 -16.50 -19.37 1.01
CA GLY A 245 -17.39 -19.30 -0.15
C GLY A 245 -17.20 -18.10 -1.07
N PHE A 246 -16.11 -17.34 -0.95
CA PHE A 246 -15.86 -16.15 -1.77
C PHE A 246 -15.68 -16.48 -3.27
N ASP A 247 -16.49 -15.87 -4.15
CA ASP A 247 -16.34 -15.97 -5.61
C ASP A 247 -15.47 -14.84 -6.18
N ASN A 248 -14.32 -15.21 -6.75
CA ASN A 248 -13.36 -14.28 -7.33
C ASN A 248 -13.61 -13.97 -8.83
N SER A 249 -14.58 -14.61 -9.50
CA SER A 249 -14.78 -14.52 -10.96
C SER A 249 -14.90 -13.08 -11.50
N ARG A 250 -15.70 -12.25 -10.81
CA ARG A 250 -15.87 -10.84 -11.16
C ARG A 250 -14.65 -9.98 -10.87
N PHE A 251 -13.84 -10.37 -9.89
CA PHE A 251 -12.59 -9.69 -9.53
C PHE A 251 -11.48 -10.01 -10.54
N GLN A 252 -11.41 -11.24 -11.02
CA GLN A 252 -10.53 -11.62 -12.12
C GLN A 252 -10.88 -10.83 -13.39
N THR A 253 -12.18 -10.73 -13.71
CA THR A 253 -12.67 -9.92 -14.85
C THR A 253 -12.29 -8.44 -14.68
N PHE A 254 -12.52 -7.89 -13.49
CA PHE A 254 -12.14 -6.52 -13.15
C PHE A 254 -10.63 -6.28 -13.32
N PHE A 255 -9.79 -7.17 -12.78
CA PHE A 255 -8.34 -7.04 -12.88
C PHE A 255 -7.83 -7.17 -14.33
N ARG A 256 -8.42 -8.06 -15.15
CA ARG A 256 -8.13 -8.09 -16.60
C ARG A 256 -8.44 -6.76 -17.26
N LYS A 257 -9.59 -6.17 -16.96
CA LYS A 257 -9.97 -4.85 -17.52
C LYS A 257 -9.00 -3.75 -17.10
N LEU A 258 -8.52 -3.77 -15.85
CA LEU A 258 -7.48 -2.85 -15.39
C LEU A 258 -6.18 -3.02 -16.18
N LEU A 259 -5.72 -4.26 -16.37
CA LEU A 259 -4.51 -4.56 -17.15
C LEU A 259 -4.68 -4.36 -18.66
N ASP A 260 -5.89 -4.36 -19.19
CA ASP A 260 -6.13 -4.05 -20.60
C ASP A 260 -6.10 -2.52 -20.87
N SER A 261 -6.15 -1.71 -19.81
CA SER A 261 -5.98 -0.26 -19.93
C SER A 261 -4.56 0.11 -20.37
N ASN A 262 -4.40 1.34 -20.88
CA ASN A 262 -3.09 1.91 -21.17
C ASN A 262 -2.41 2.53 -19.92
N ASN A 263 -2.90 2.22 -18.71
CA ASN A 263 -2.29 2.72 -17.47
C ASN A 263 -0.98 1.95 -17.19
N VAL A 264 0.13 2.59 -17.54
CA VAL A 264 1.48 2.03 -17.40
C VAL A 264 1.86 1.81 -15.94
N ASP A 265 1.51 2.75 -15.05
CA ASP A 265 1.87 2.67 -13.63
C ASP A 265 1.15 1.49 -12.98
N LEU A 266 -0.13 1.29 -13.29
CA LEU A 266 -0.90 0.12 -12.84
C LEU A 266 -0.23 -1.19 -13.29
N LYS A 267 0.16 -1.30 -14.56
CA LYS A 267 0.84 -2.50 -15.09
C LYS A 267 2.19 -2.71 -14.42
N SER A 268 2.99 -1.66 -14.29
CA SER A 268 4.31 -1.71 -13.66
C SER A 268 4.20 -2.14 -12.19
N ASN A 269 3.29 -1.54 -11.44
CA ASN A 269 3.04 -1.86 -10.03
C ASN A 269 2.54 -3.31 -9.88
N ALA A 270 1.60 -3.75 -10.70
CA ALA A 270 1.09 -5.12 -10.65
C ALA A 270 2.19 -6.15 -10.93
N LEU A 271 3.05 -5.88 -11.91
CA LEU A 271 4.16 -6.76 -12.26
C LEU A 271 5.24 -6.78 -11.16
N TRP A 272 5.55 -5.61 -10.57
CA TRP A 272 6.43 -5.51 -9.41
C TRP A 272 5.90 -6.33 -8.23
N ILE A 273 4.60 -6.25 -7.92
CA ILE A 273 3.97 -7.03 -6.83
C ILE A 273 4.06 -8.53 -7.13
N ILE A 274 3.75 -8.95 -8.36
CA ILE A 274 3.84 -10.36 -8.79
C ILE A 274 5.27 -10.87 -8.63
N TRP A 275 6.26 -10.11 -9.10
CA TRP A 275 7.67 -10.46 -8.97
C TRP A 275 8.11 -10.54 -7.49
N LYS A 276 7.81 -9.51 -6.68
CA LYS A 276 8.22 -9.47 -5.27
C LYS A 276 7.60 -10.57 -4.42
N ASN A 277 6.40 -11.01 -4.78
CA ASN A 277 5.68 -12.08 -4.09
C ASN A 277 5.70 -13.40 -4.88
N TYR A 278 6.64 -13.55 -5.82
CA TYR A 278 6.72 -14.74 -6.64
C TYR A 278 6.88 -15.99 -5.76
N ASN A 279 6.02 -16.97 -6.04
CA ASN A 279 6.01 -18.27 -5.40
C ASN A 279 5.62 -19.31 -6.46
N LYS A 280 6.45 -20.34 -6.64
CA LYS A 280 6.27 -21.38 -7.67
C LYS A 280 4.88 -22.01 -7.65
N ASP A 281 4.36 -22.34 -6.47
CA ASP A 281 3.10 -23.05 -6.30
C ASP A 281 1.88 -22.17 -6.62
N GLU A 282 2.06 -20.85 -6.57
CA GLU A 282 0.98 -19.87 -6.77
C GLU A 282 1.08 -19.14 -8.12
N PHE A 283 2.21 -19.27 -8.82
CA PHE A 283 2.48 -18.54 -10.06
C PHE A 283 1.46 -18.84 -11.17
N SER A 284 0.96 -20.08 -11.24
CA SER A 284 -0.06 -20.50 -12.20
C SER A 284 -1.35 -19.68 -12.13
N LYS A 285 -1.65 -19.07 -10.98
CA LYS A 285 -2.82 -18.20 -10.80
C LYS A 285 -2.69 -16.86 -11.51
N VAL A 286 -1.46 -16.34 -11.57
CA VAL A 286 -1.18 -15.03 -12.18
C VAL A 286 -0.74 -15.12 -13.64
N GLN A 287 -0.29 -16.30 -14.09
CA GLN A 287 0.06 -16.59 -15.49
C GLN A 287 -0.97 -16.10 -16.52
N PRO A 288 -2.30 -16.26 -16.31
CA PRO A 288 -3.31 -15.82 -17.27
C PRO A 288 -3.36 -14.30 -17.50
N TYR A 289 -2.71 -13.50 -16.65
CA TYR A 289 -2.61 -12.04 -16.80
C TYR A 289 -1.33 -11.60 -17.51
N LEU A 290 -0.29 -12.44 -17.54
CA LEU A 290 1.03 -12.09 -18.06
C LEU A 290 1.00 -11.48 -19.48
N PRO A 291 0.22 -12.02 -20.44
CA PRO A 291 0.14 -11.42 -21.77
C PRO A 291 -0.34 -9.96 -21.79
N LEU A 292 -1.17 -9.55 -20.81
CA LEU A 292 -1.77 -8.20 -20.74
C LEU A 292 -0.76 -7.11 -20.35
N PHE A 293 0.33 -7.47 -19.66
CA PHE A 293 1.36 -6.50 -19.28
C PHE A 293 2.14 -5.98 -20.49
N LEU A 294 2.25 -6.80 -21.54
CA LEU A 294 3.01 -6.47 -22.76
C LEU A 294 2.11 -5.96 -23.89
N THR A 295 0.86 -5.59 -23.59
CA THR A 295 -0.05 -4.90 -24.53
C THR A 295 0.12 -3.38 -24.46
N GLY A 296 -0.15 -2.71 -25.57
CA GLY A 296 -0.01 -1.25 -25.69
C GLY A 296 1.40 -0.80 -26.08
N HIS A 297 1.70 0.47 -25.79
CA HIS A 297 2.99 1.10 -26.08
C HIS A 297 4.11 0.53 -25.20
N TYR A 298 5.33 0.53 -25.74
CA TYR A 298 6.48 0.05 -24.98
C TYR A 298 6.72 0.96 -23.77
N ASN A 299 6.99 0.32 -22.65
CA ASN A 299 7.41 1.00 -21.44
C ASN A 299 8.56 0.24 -20.79
N ASP A 300 9.65 0.95 -20.52
CA ASP A 300 10.86 0.34 -20.00
C ASP A 300 10.68 -0.15 -18.55
N ASN A 301 9.88 0.52 -17.73
CA ASN A 301 9.62 0.06 -16.36
C ASN A 301 8.89 -1.29 -16.37
N ILE A 302 7.85 -1.44 -17.20
CA ILE A 302 7.15 -2.72 -17.36
C ILE A 302 8.13 -3.82 -17.79
N ARG A 303 8.98 -3.53 -18.79
CA ARG A 303 9.98 -4.49 -19.25
C ARG A 303 10.98 -4.86 -18.14
N VAL A 304 11.51 -3.90 -17.39
CA VAL A 304 12.42 -4.16 -16.27
C VAL A 304 11.77 -5.07 -15.22
N GLN A 305 10.54 -4.78 -14.81
CA GLN A 305 9.83 -5.62 -13.84
C GLN A 305 9.55 -7.02 -14.40
N TRP A 306 9.28 -7.14 -15.71
CA TRP A 306 9.13 -8.42 -16.39
C TRP A 306 10.41 -9.24 -16.34
N ASP A 307 11.54 -8.64 -16.65
CA ASP A 307 12.82 -9.34 -16.66
C ASP A 307 13.21 -9.83 -15.25
N PHE A 308 12.89 -9.07 -14.21
CA PHE A 308 13.05 -9.54 -12.83
C PHE A 308 12.15 -10.73 -12.49
N LEU A 309 10.92 -10.76 -13.01
CA LEU A 309 10.05 -11.95 -12.89
C LEU A 309 10.64 -13.14 -13.65
N VAL A 310 11.14 -12.94 -14.88
CA VAL A 310 11.80 -13.97 -15.69
C VAL A 310 12.98 -14.58 -14.94
N GLU A 311 13.85 -13.76 -14.35
CA GLU A 311 14.99 -14.23 -13.55
C GLU A 311 14.53 -15.19 -12.43
N LYS A 312 13.42 -14.86 -11.76
CA LYS A 312 12.81 -15.70 -10.72
C LYS A 312 12.17 -16.97 -11.24
N VAL A 313 11.49 -16.92 -12.38
CA VAL A 313 10.88 -18.13 -12.95
C VAL A 313 11.97 -19.11 -13.43
N ILE A 314 13.07 -18.62 -14.02
CA ILE A 314 14.19 -19.47 -14.46
C ILE A 314 14.84 -20.23 -13.30
N GLU A 315 14.82 -19.68 -12.08
CA GLU A 315 15.29 -20.38 -10.87
C GLU A 315 14.54 -21.68 -10.60
N ASP A 316 13.25 -21.72 -10.94
CA ASP A 316 12.35 -22.81 -10.59
C ASP A 316 11.95 -23.69 -11.78
N ASP A 317 11.86 -23.09 -12.96
CA ASP A 317 11.41 -23.69 -14.22
C ASP A 317 12.05 -22.94 -15.41
N ILE A 318 13.15 -23.50 -15.92
CA ILE A 318 13.90 -22.93 -17.03
C ILE A 318 13.09 -22.87 -18.33
N GLU A 319 12.17 -23.80 -18.56
CA GLU A 319 11.40 -23.82 -19.81
C GLU A 319 10.37 -22.69 -19.82
N GLU A 320 9.62 -22.53 -18.73
CA GLU A 320 8.67 -21.43 -18.57
C GLU A 320 9.41 -20.08 -18.54
N GLY A 321 10.54 -20.00 -17.83
CA GLY A 321 11.36 -18.79 -17.77
C GLY A 321 11.86 -18.33 -19.15
N VAL A 322 12.35 -19.27 -19.98
CA VAL A 322 12.76 -18.99 -21.37
C VAL A 322 11.56 -18.58 -22.23
N SER A 323 10.39 -19.20 -22.05
CA SER A 323 9.15 -18.80 -22.72
C SER A 323 8.76 -17.35 -22.40
N LEU A 324 8.86 -16.94 -21.14
CA LEU A 324 8.60 -15.57 -20.70
C LEU A 324 9.67 -14.58 -21.20
N LEU A 325 10.94 -14.98 -21.25
CA LEU A 325 12.01 -14.15 -21.82
C LEU A 325 11.73 -13.85 -23.29
N LYS A 326 11.36 -14.84 -24.10
CA LYS A 326 11.03 -14.65 -25.51
C LYS A 326 9.93 -13.60 -25.70
N LYS A 327 8.90 -13.59 -24.85
CA LYS A 327 7.86 -12.56 -24.86
C LYS A 327 8.41 -11.14 -24.58
N SER A 328 9.36 -11.00 -23.65
CA SER A 328 10.04 -9.72 -23.37
C SER A 328 10.87 -9.24 -24.57
N LEU A 329 11.59 -10.17 -25.22
CA LEU A 329 12.37 -9.88 -26.43
C LEU A 329 11.47 -9.47 -27.59
N ASP A 330 10.35 -10.16 -27.81
CA ASP A 330 9.34 -9.80 -28.81
C ASP A 330 8.73 -8.42 -28.57
N TYR A 331 8.39 -8.11 -27.31
CA TYR A 331 7.90 -6.80 -26.91
C TYR A 331 8.88 -5.68 -27.25
N THR A 332 10.18 -5.89 -26.98
CA THR A 332 11.25 -4.93 -27.29
C THR A 332 11.48 -4.80 -28.80
N LYS A 333 11.49 -5.91 -29.55
CA LYS A 333 11.62 -5.90 -31.01
C LYS A 333 10.46 -5.16 -31.69
N ARG A 334 9.22 -5.34 -31.20
CA ARG A 334 8.05 -4.60 -31.69
C ARG A 334 8.25 -3.09 -31.53
N ALA A 335 8.72 -2.66 -30.36
CA ALA A 335 9.01 -1.25 -30.09
C ALA A 335 10.08 -0.67 -31.03
N LEU A 336 11.12 -1.44 -31.36
CA LEU A 336 12.14 -1.06 -32.36
C LEU A 336 11.51 -0.84 -33.74
N SER A 337 10.63 -1.76 -34.16
CA SER A 337 9.96 -1.70 -35.47
C SER A 337 8.98 -0.53 -35.59
N GLU A 338 8.40 -0.10 -34.47
CA GLU A 338 7.48 1.04 -34.38
C GLU A 338 8.22 2.38 -34.24
N HIS A 339 9.55 2.40 -34.40
CA HIS A 339 10.41 3.57 -34.26
C HIS A 339 10.28 4.29 -32.91
N GLN A 340 9.92 3.56 -31.86
CA GLN A 340 9.96 4.10 -30.51
C GLN A 340 11.43 4.37 -30.14
N ASN A 341 11.71 5.49 -29.46
CA ASN A 341 13.08 5.90 -29.13
C ASN A 341 13.66 5.04 -28.00
N ILE A 342 14.00 3.80 -28.32
CA ILE A 342 14.54 2.80 -27.39
C ILE A 342 15.97 2.37 -27.74
N ARG A 343 16.59 2.97 -28.77
CA ARG A 343 17.96 2.63 -29.25
C ARG A 343 19.10 2.92 -28.25
N ARG A 344 18.77 3.33 -27.02
CA ARG A 344 19.71 3.53 -25.91
C ARG A 344 19.26 2.80 -24.64
N THR A 345 18.29 1.91 -24.75
CA THR A 345 17.81 1.10 -23.64
C THR A 345 18.83 0.02 -23.31
N TRP A 346 19.05 -0.19 -22.01
CA TRP A 346 19.93 -1.22 -21.49
C TRP A 346 19.07 -2.38 -20.99
N LEU A 347 19.21 -3.53 -21.62
CA LEU A 347 18.62 -4.77 -21.17
C LEU A 347 19.67 -5.48 -20.30
N TYR A 348 19.50 -5.39 -18.98
CA TYR A 348 20.35 -6.07 -18.00
C TYR A 348 20.02 -7.57 -17.95
N LEU A 349 20.24 -8.28 -19.06
CA LEU A 349 19.91 -9.70 -19.23
C LEU A 349 21.09 -10.64 -18.94
N ASP A 350 22.26 -10.12 -18.58
CA ASP A 350 23.49 -10.86 -18.31
C ASP A 350 23.25 -12.06 -17.38
N LYS A 351 22.62 -11.84 -16.22
CA LYS A 351 22.32 -12.92 -15.25
C LYS A 351 21.36 -13.97 -15.80
N ILE A 352 20.33 -13.52 -16.51
CA ILE A 352 19.32 -14.40 -17.12
C ILE A 352 19.97 -15.29 -18.19
N ILE A 353 20.73 -14.65 -19.09
CA ILE A 353 21.46 -15.30 -20.20
C ILE A 353 22.50 -16.27 -19.65
N GLU A 354 23.26 -15.89 -18.62
CA GLU A 354 24.24 -16.76 -17.96
C GLU A 354 23.60 -18.03 -17.41
N LYS A 355 22.47 -17.87 -16.73
CA LYS A 355 21.74 -18.99 -16.13
C LYS A 355 21.22 -19.95 -17.19
N ILE A 356 20.61 -19.42 -18.26
CA ILE A 356 20.10 -20.25 -19.37
C ILE A 356 21.26 -20.95 -20.08
N ALA A 357 22.32 -20.23 -20.45
CA ALA A 357 23.48 -20.79 -21.16
C ALA A 357 24.19 -21.89 -20.36
N THR A 358 24.21 -21.76 -19.03
CA THR A 358 24.86 -22.74 -18.14
C THR A 358 23.97 -23.96 -17.89
N GLN A 359 22.68 -23.76 -17.61
CA GLN A 359 21.78 -24.84 -17.19
C GLN A 359 21.09 -25.55 -18.35
N SER A 360 20.82 -24.84 -19.45
CA SER A 360 20.18 -25.40 -20.64
C SER A 360 20.70 -24.74 -21.94
N PRO A 361 21.90 -25.14 -22.40
CA PRO A 361 22.51 -24.58 -23.60
C PRO A 361 21.63 -24.66 -24.85
N ASP A 362 20.81 -25.70 -24.98
CA ASP A 362 19.89 -25.84 -26.12
C ASP A 362 18.80 -24.77 -26.09
N LYS A 363 18.24 -24.48 -24.91
CA LYS A 363 17.28 -23.37 -24.74
C LYS A 363 17.94 -22.01 -24.98
N PHE A 364 19.21 -21.87 -24.63
CA PHE A 364 19.96 -20.66 -24.96
C PHE A 364 20.06 -20.45 -26.47
N ARG A 365 20.36 -21.51 -27.24
CA ARG A 365 20.42 -21.42 -28.72
C ARG A 365 19.09 -20.97 -29.33
N GLU A 366 17.97 -21.32 -28.70
CA GLU A 366 16.64 -20.88 -29.18
C GLU A 366 16.44 -19.35 -29.11
N ILE A 367 17.14 -18.62 -28.24
CA ILE A 367 16.98 -17.16 -28.07
C ILE A 367 18.08 -16.33 -28.75
N ILE A 368 19.15 -16.96 -29.23
CA ILE A 368 20.26 -16.28 -29.93
C ILE A 368 19.77 -15.39 -31.09
N PRO A 369 18.86 -15.83 -31.98
CA PRO A 369 18.40 -14.98 -33.08
C PRO A 369 17.78 -13.67 -32.61
N ASP A 370 17.02 -13.70 -31.52
CA ASP A 370 16.38 -12.52 -30.95
C ASP A 370 17.42 -11.56 -30.33
N LEU A 371 18.39 -12.11 -29.61
CA LEU A 371 19.50 -11.35 -29.03
C LEU A 371 20.33 -10.64 -30.13
N LYS A 372 20.56 -11.30 -31.28
CA LYS A 372 21.24 -10.68 -32.43
C LYS A 372 20.47 -9.50 -32.99
N VAL A 373 19.15 -9.62 -33.14
CA VAL A 373 18.30 -8.51 -33.63
C VAL A 373 18.45 -7.29 -32.73
N LEU A 374 18.41 -7.48 -31.40
CA LEU A 374 18.55 -6.38 -30.45
C LEU A 374 19.95 -5.75 -30.51
N LYS A 375 21.01 -6.57 -30.50
CA LYS A 375 22.40 -6.11 -30.62
C LYS A 375 22.65 -5.33 -31.91
N ASN A 376 22.12 -5.79 -33.04
CA ASN A 376 22.23 -5.11 -34.34
C ASN A 376 21.47 -3.78 -34.41
N ASN A 377 20.60 -3.50 -33.44
CA ASN A 377 19.90 -2.23 -33.27
C ASN A 377 20.46 -1.40 -32.11
N ASP A 378 21.73 -1.60 -31.77
CA ASP A 378 22.48 -0.89 -30.72
C ASP A 378 21.87 -1.02 -29.30
N ILE A 379 21.09 -2.08 -29.05
CA ILE A 379 20.58 -2.39 -27.71
C ILE A 379 21.63 -3.16 -26.93
N TYR A 380 21.99 -2.66 -25.75
CA TYR A 380 22.87 -3.37 -24.83
C TYR A 380 22.09 -4.52 -24.17
N ILE A 381 22.60 -5.75 -24.28
CA ILE A 381 21.95 -6.97 -23.75
C ILE A 381 22.68 -7.59 -22.54
N GLY A 382 23.57 -6.81 -21.90
CA GLY A 382 24.41 -7.28 -20.79
C GLY A 382 25.84 -7.66 -21.21
N ASP A 383 26.68 -7.94 -20.22
CA ASP A 383 28.04 -8.46 -20.42
C ASP A 383 27.98 -9.97 -20.70
N LEU A 384 28.39 -10.36 -21.91
CA LEU A 384 28.36 -11.74 -22.38
C LEU A 384 29.73 -12.43 -22.31
N THR A 385 30.73 -11.80 -21.67
CA THR A 385 32.09 -12.36 -21.58
C THR A 385 32.14 -13.71 -20.86
N PHE A 386 31.17 -14.00 -19.99
CA PHE A 386 31.05 -15.31 -19.32
C PHE A 386 30.85 -16.47 -20.29
N LEU A 387 30.30 -16.23 -21.50
CA LEU A 387 30.06 -17.28 -22.50
C LEU A 387 31.35 -17.99 -22.93
N LYS A 388 32.51 -17.34 -22.79
CA LYS A 388 33.84 -17.94 -23.04
C LYS A 388 34.10 -19.19 -22.20
N ASN A 389 33.42 -19.34 -21.07
CA ASN A 389 33.53 -20.47 -20.17
C ASN A 389 32.40 -21.50 -20.34
N THR A 390 31.54 -21.32 -21.35
CA THR A 390 30.40 -22.22 -21.63
C THR A 390 30.63 -23.05 -22.89
N SER A 391 29.75 -24.02 -23.16
CA SER A 391 29.79 -24.79 -24.40
C SER A 391 29.32 -24.02 -25.64
N ILE A 392 28.87 -22.77 -25.45
CA ILE A 392 28.36 -21.90 -26.51
C ILE A 392 29.46 -20.90 -26.89
N LYS A 393 29.70 -20.79 -28.19
CA LYS A 393 30.71 -19.89 -28.74
C LYS A 393 30.18 -18.45 -28.82
N LEU A 394 30.99 -17.45 -28.43
CA LEU A 394 30.61 -16.04 -28.52
C LEU A 394 30.31 -15.63 -29.97
N GLU A 395 30.98 -16.27 -30.92
CA GLU A 395 30.80 -16.16 -32.35
C GLU A 395 29.38 -16.54 -32.80
N GLU A 396 28.63 -17.31 -32.00
CA GLU A 396 27.22 -17.57 -32.27
C GLU A 396 26.35 -16.31 -32.08
N LEU A 397 26.84 -15.24 -31.44
CA LEU A 397 26.17 -13.94 -31.21
C LEU A 397 26.78 -12.77 -32.01
N GLU A 398 27.86 -13.02 -32.77
CA GLU A 398 28.41 -12.14 -33.80
C GLU A 398 27.73 -12.41 -35.15
#